data_AF-A0A3A4P2E6-F1
#
_entry.id   AF-A0A3A4P2E6-F1
#
_cell.length_a   1.000
_cell.length_b   1.000
_cell.length_c   1.000
_cell.angle_alpha   90.00
_cell.angle_beta   90.00
_cell.angle_gamma   90.00
#
_symmetry.space_group_name_H-M   'P 1'
#
loop_
_entity.id
_entity.type
_entity.pdbx_description
1 polymer ?
#
loop_
_entity_poly.entity_id
_entity_poly.type
_entity_poly.pdbx_seq_one_letter_code
_entity_poly.pdbx_strand_id
1 'polypeptide(L)'
;MTILNVLWSLLTICIIGYAFALLIFRRARISGVTLFLLSIGLGFGILAEFCYLFLMFSRKIPFQSLYSLIAPSLILVLFMKRRAWGASWESLASQCWELARTFGKEPLPKRLLVLSAVVVVITIVAITSFNLVARPAYQFDSRAIWLQKAKILYHERTIFSDAVVDIARNHPHPRYPLLLPMTQSWVFYHMQETDDRAGRLLFLLFFVGLLAATYELSKTESTKRVAAFSLFLLLLVPFMYSGILPGTASGYADLILSFYITSSALMMALWLKERKLVFVLAGAFLAAACAMVKNEGLVFAGNLLILTAIFSLEKGWLARRKEGVLLFFVITGLLLAPALSVRSRLPAFLDENYLAHATPAAIIAGVSRVPKTFSGFIREFSDFSDWGVFWLLIGVAAVQCVMTRRRIPLFILALILVQVFAYFAIFIITPNDPAGQMRDALSRLFYHVSSLGAALVAFQLAPEKRMPPSSSQLRS
;
A
#
# COMPACT_ATOMS: atom_id res chain seq x y z
N MET A 1 -5.84 -28.49 -8.52
CA MET A 1 -6.10 -27.19 -7.86
C MET A 1 -7.08 -27.31 -6.68
N THR A 2 -6.64 -27.28 -5.43
CA THR A 2 -7.55 -27.07 -4.29
C THR A 2 -7.45 -25.63 -3.82
N ILE A 3 -8.55 -24.87 -3.89
CA ILE A 3 -8.66 -23.51 -3.33
C ILE A 3 -8.14 -23.44 -1.88
N LEU A 4 -8.27 -24.56 -1.15
CA LEU A 4 -7.76 -24.76 0.20
C LEU A 4 -6.24 -24.53 0.32
N ASN A 5 -5.43 -24.97 -0.66
CA ASN A 5 -3.98 -24.77 -0.62
C ASN A 5 -3.61 -23.30 -0.79
N VAL A 6 -4.34 -22.56 -1.65
CA VAL A 6 -4.16 -21.11 -1.77
C VAL A 6 -4.53 -20.42 -0.46
N LEU A 7 -5.70 -20.74 0.10
CA LEU A 7 -6.14 -20.17 1.37
C LEU A 7 -5.15 -20.45 2.50
N TRP A 8 -4.61 -21.66 2.56
CA TRP A 8 -3.58 -22.04 3.52
C TRP A 8 -2.29 -21.23 3.32
N SER A 9 -1.83 -21.06 2.07
CA SER A 9 -0.64 -20.26 1.76
C SER A 9 -0.77 -18.81 2.21
N LEU A 10 -1.95 -18.20 2.05
CA LEU A 10 -2.23 -16.82 2.47
C LEU A 10 -2.39 -16.74 3.99
N LEU A 11 -3.10 -17.70 4.59
CA LEU A 11 -3.33 -17.74 6.03
C LEU A 11 -2.03 -17.86 6.82
N THR A 12 -1.09 -18.70 6.37
CA THR A 12 0.21 -18.87 7.03
C THR A 12 1.00 -17.56 7.08
N ILE A 13 1.02 -16.79 5.99
CA ILE A 13 1.66 -15.47 5.93
C ILE A 13 0.96 -14.49 6.88
N CYS A 14 -0.38 -14.45 6.85
CA CYS A 14 -1.15 -13.57 7.73
C CYS A 14 -0.93 -13.90 9.22
N ILE A 15 -0.79 -15.17 9.58
CA ILE A 15 -0.48 -15.59 10.97
C ILE A 15 0.88 -15.06 11.41
N ILE A 16 1.91 -15.16 10.55
CA ILE A 16 3.25 -14.61 10.84
C ILE A 16 3.16 -13.10 11.05
N GLY A 17 2.49 -12.38 10.13
CA GLY A 17 2.33 -10.94 10.25
C GLY A 17 1.51 -10.53 11.48
N TYR A 18 0.46 -11.27 11.82
CA TYR A 18 -0.36 -11.04 13.02
C TYR A 18 0.45 -11.22 14.30
N ALA A 19 1.25 -12.29 14.39
CA ALA A 19 2.14 -12.54 15.51
C ALA A 19 3.16 -11.39 15.68
N PHE A 20 3.75 -10.92 14.58
CA PHE A 20 4.68 -9.80 14.59
C PHE A 20 4.00 -8.47 14.98
N ALA A 21 2.78 -8.22 14.48
CA ALA A 21 1.99 -7.06 14.88
C ALA A 21 1.70 -7.08 16.39
N LEU A 22 1.33 -8.23 16.97
CA LEU A 22 1.14 -8.35 18.42
C LEU A 22 2.43 -8.08 19.21
N LEU A 23 3.59 -8.46 18.68
CA LEU A 23 4.88 -8.16 19.28
C LEU A 23 5.15 -6.65 19.30
N ILE A 24 5.03 -5.98 18.15
CA ILE A 24 5.24 -4.53 18.02
C ILE A 24 4.28 -3.76 18.93
N PHE A 25 3.01 -4.14 18.93
CA PHE A 25 1.94 -3.45 19.65
C PHE A 25 1.64 -4.07 21.02
N ARG A 26 2.56 -4.85 21.60
CA ARG A 26 2.36 -5.53 22.90
C ARG A 26 1.85 -4.62 24.03
N ARG A 27 2.24 -3.34 24.01
CA ARG A 27 1.87 -2.34 25.02
C ARG A 27 0.91 -1.26 24.51
N ALA A 28 0.50 -1.32 23.25
CA ALA A 28 -0.35 -0.31 22.62
C ALA A 28 -1.70 -0.93 22.22
N ARG A 29 -2.79 -0.21 22.48
CA ARG A 29 -4.11 -0.62 21.99
C ARG A 29 -4.23 -0.21 20.52
N ILE A 30 -4.49 -1.19 19.66
CA ILE A 30 -4.81 -0.97 18.25
C ILE A 30 -6.17 -1.60 17.95
N SER A 31 -6.86 -1.08 16.93
CA SER A 31 -8.14 -1.64 16.50
C SER A 31 -7.93 -3.02 15.85
N GLY A 32 -8.96 -3.87 15.87
CA GLY A 32 -8.92 -5.15 15.16
C GLY A 32 -8.69 -4.98 13.66
N VAL A 33 -9.22 -3.91 13.05
CA VAL A 33 -9.02 -3.58 11.63
C VAL A 33 -7.57 -3.20 11.35
N THR A 34 -6.95 -2.37 12.21
CA THR A 34 -5.52 -2.04 12.10
C THR A 34 -4.67 -3.30 12.24
N LEU A 35 -5.01 -4.18 13.20
CA LEU A 35 -4.29 -5.44 13.40
C LEU A 35 -4.41 -6.39 12.21
N PHE A 36 -5.60 -6.49 11.59
CA PHE A 36 -5.81 -7.23 10.35
C PHE A 36 -4.95 -6.66 9.21
N LEU A 37 -4.96 -5.34 9.00
CA LEU A 37 -4.11 -4.68 8.01
C LEU A 37 -2.62 -4.97 8.23
N LEU A 38 -2.16 -4.84 9.48
CA LEU A 38 -0.76 -5.11 9.84
C LEU A 38 -0.41 -6.58 9.61
N SER A 39 -1.35 -7.51 9.84
CA SER A 39 -1.13 -8.94 9.58
C SER A 39 -0.82 -9.23 8.11
N ILE A 40 -1.50 -8.53 7.20
CA ILE A 40 -1.23 -8.62 5.75
C ILE A 40 0.14 -7.99 5.45
N GLY A 41 0.31 -6.70 5.75
CA GLY A 41 1.50 -5.96 5.33
C GLY A 41 2.80 -6.47 5.96
N LEU A 42 2.79 -6.76 7.27
CA LEU A 42 3.97 -7.31 7.94
C LEU A 42 4.23 -8.75 7.49
N GLY A 43 3.19 -9.56 7.30
CA GLY A 43 3.35 -10.95 6.88
C GLY A 43 4.05 -11.07 5.52
N PHE A 44 3.53 -10.39 4.50
CA PHE A 44 4.11 -10.42 3.16
C PHE A 44 5.48 -9.73 3.11
N GLY A 45 5.69 -8.67 3.88
CA GLY A 45 7.01 -8.05 4.00
C GLY A 45 8.04 -8.99 4.67
N ILE A 46 7.68 -9.71 5.74
CA ILE A 46 8.56 -10.71 6.37
C ILE A 46 8.90 -11.85 5.40
N LEU A 47 7.92 -12.33 4.62
CA LEU A 47 8.18 -13.32 3.58
C LEU A 47 9.22 -12.81 2.58
N ALA A 48 9.05 -11.59 2.07
CA ALA A 48 9.98 -11.01 1.12
C ALA A 48 11.38 -10.83 1.72
N GLU A 49 11.48 -10.29 2.93
CA GLU A 49 12.74 -10.14 3.67
C GLU A 49 13.47 -11.47 3.84
N PHE A 50 12.75 -12.49 4.27
CA PHE A 50 13.28 -13.85 4.39
C PHE A 50 13.85 -14.32 3.05
N CYS A 51 13.07 -14.23 1.98
CA CYS A 51 13.53 -14.62 0.65
C CYS A 51 14.74 -13.81 0.17
N TYR A 52 14.78 -12.49 0.43
CA TYR A 52 15.90 -11.63 0.07
C TYR A 52 17.18 -11.96 0.83
N LEU A 53 17.11 -12.22 2.15
CA LEU A 53 18.25 -12.65 2.94
C LEU A 53 18.85 -13.94 2.39
N PHE A 54 18.01 -14.92 2.04
CA PHE A 54 18.48 -16.16 1.43
C PHE A 54 19.07 -15.94 0.04
N LEU A 55 18.45 -15.14 -0.83
CA LEU A 55 19.05 -14.78 -2.11
C LEU A 55 20.40 -14.04 -1.93
N MET A 56 20.53 -13.21 -0.90
CA MET A 56 21.77 -12.47 -0.62
C MET A 56 22.91 -13.41 -0.20
N PHE A 57 22.64 -14.41 0.63
CA PHE A 57 23.68 -15.29 1.20
C PHE A 57 23.85 -16.62 0.44
N SER A 58 22.77 -17.37 0.19
CA SER A 58 22.83 -18.70 -0.44
C SER A 58 22.51 -18.69 -1.93
N ARG A 59 22.05 -17.55 -2.47
CA ARG A 59 21.53 -17.40 -3.84
C ARG A 59 20.33 -18.31 -4.16
N LYS A 60 19.75 -18.99 -3.17
CA LYS A 60 18.60 -19.89 -3.35
C LYS A 60 17.56 -19.64 -2.25
N ILE A 61 16.27 -19.74 -2.59
CA ILE A 61 15.15 -19.57 -1.66
C ILE A 61 14.72 -20.94 -1.13
N PRO A 62 14.91 -21.23 0.17
CA PRO A 62 14.41 -22.45 0.78
C PRO A 62 13.01 -22.21 1.35
N PHE A 63 11.97 -22.30 0.53
CA PHE A 63 10.58 -22.09 0.99
C PHE A 63 10.19 -22.97 2.18
N GLN A 64 10.73 -24.20 2.26
CA GLN A 64 10.52 -25.11 3.40
C GLN A 64 10.98 -24.49 4.73
N SER A 65 12.08 -23.74 4.72
CA SER A 65 12.60 -23.12 5.94
C SER A 65 11.67 -22.04 6.49
N LEU A 66 10.75 -21.49 5.70
CA LEU A 66 9.76 -20.52 6.20
C LEU A 66 8.78 -21.15 7.19
N TYR A 67 8.53 -22.47 7.12
CA TYR A 67 7.69 -23.16 8.11
C TYR A 67 8.26 -23.07 9.53
N SER A 68 9.57 -22.87 9.69
CA SER A 68 10.21 -22.63 10.99
C SER A 68 9.72 -21.35 11.67
N LEU A 69 9.18 -20.38 10.92
CA LEU A 69 8.59 -19.16 11.47
C LEU A 69 7.15 -19.37 11.95
N ILE A 70 6.45 -20.39 11.44
CA ILE A 70 5.03 -20.61 11.77
C ILE A 70 4.87 -21.08 13.20
N ALA A 71 5.62 -22.08 13.65
CA ALA A 71 5.48 -22.62 15.00
C ALA A 71 5.71 -21.56 16.10
N PRO A 72 6.78 -20.75 16.07
CA PRO A 72 6.96 -19.62 17.00
C PRO A 72 5.84 -18.59 16.89
N SER A 73 5.35 -18.29 15.67
CA SER A 73 4.25 -17.35 15.47
C SER A 73 2.95 -17.86 16.11
N LEU A 74 2.63 -19.14 15.94
CA LEU A 74 1.47 -19.78 16.58
C LEU A 74 1.60 -19.79 18.10
N ILE A 75 2.78 -20.14 18.65
CA ILE A 75 3.05 -20.10 20.09
C ILE A 75 2.86 -18.68 20.63
N LEU A 76 3.42 -17.67 19.95
CA LEU A 76 3.27 -16.27 20.35
C LEU A 76 1.80 -15.84 20.33
N VAL A 77 1.05 -16.21 19.29
CA VAL A 77 -0.38 -15.93 19.20
C VAL A 77 -1.14 -16.59 20.34
N LEU A 78 -0.87 -17.86 20.65
CA LEU A 78 -1.51 -18.59 21.75
C LEU A 78 -1.15 -18.01 23.13
N PHE A 79 0.09 -17.55 23.32
CA PHE A 79 0.52 -16.92 24.56
C PHE A 79 -0.13 -15.53 24.75
N MET A 80 -0.24 -14.75 23.68
CA MET A 80 -0.86 -13.43 23.71
C MET A 80 -2.41 -13.48 23.64
N LYS A 81 -2.98 -14.64 23.26
CA LYS A 81 -4.43 -14.92 23.17
C LYS A 81 -5.20 -14.55 24.44
N ARG A 82 -4.62 -14.80 25.62
CA ARG A 82 -5.24 -14.45 26.92
C ARG A 82 -5.52 -12.95 27.09
N ARG A 83 -4.83 -12.09 26.32
CA ARG A 83 -4.94 -10.63 26.43
C ARG A 83 -5.64 -9.97 25.24
N ALA A 84 -5.53 -10.54 24.03
CA ALA A 84 -5.96 -9.90 22.78
C ALA A 84 -7.33 -10.37 22.26
N TRP A 85 -7.73 -11.62 22.50
CA TRP A 85 -8.97 -12.15 21.89
C TRP A 85 -10.25 -11.77 22.63
N GLY A 86 -10.24 -11.73 23.96
CA GLY A 86 -11.44 -11.34 24.74
C GLY A 86 -11.94 -9.94 24.39
N ALA A 87 -11.04 -8.97 24.19
CA ALA A 87 -11.43 -7.60 23.91
C ALA A 87 -11.80 -7.32 22.44
N SER A 88 -11.36 -8.14 21.48
CA SER A 88 -11.51 -7.81 20.04
C SER A 88 -12.72 -8.48 19.40
N TRP A 89 -12.98 -9.77 19.66
CA TRP A 89 -14.10 -10.47 19.03
C TRP A 89 -15.43 -10.05 19.63
N GLU A 90 -15.50 -9.94 20.96
CA GLU A 90 -16.68 -9.38 21.64
C GLU A 90 -16.93 -7.94 21.21
N SER A 91 -15.87 -7.14 20.99
CA SER A 91 -16.01 -5.78 20.47
C SER A 91 -16.49 -5.75 19.02
N LEU A 92 -16.07 -6.69 18.17
CA LEU A 92 -16.54 -6.77 16.79
C LEU A 92 -18.00 -7.23 16.73
N ALA A 93 -18.34 -8.30 17.44
CA ALA A 93 -19.71 -8.82 17.51
C ALA A 93 -20.66 -7.78 18.12
N SER A 94 -20.27 -7.12 19.23
CA SER A 94 -21.06 -6.04 19.82
C SER A 94 -21.15 -4.82 18.91
N GLN A 95 -20.10 -4.46 18.17
CA GLN A 95 -20.18 -3.39 17.17
C GLN A 95 -21.11 -3.74 16.02
N CYS A 96 -21.07 -4.96 15.49
CA CYS A 96 -22.00 -5.41 14.46
C CYS A 96 -23.44 -5.42 14.97
N TRP A 97 -23.64 -5.88 16.21
CA TRP A 97 -24.95 -5.89 16.86
C TRP A 97 -25.49 -4.49 17.14
N GLU A 98 -24.64 -3.59 17.62
CA GLU A 98 -24.98 -2.18 17.85
C GLU A 98 -25.26 -1.47 16.53
N LEU A 99 -24.50 -1.77 15.47
CA LEU A 99 -24.75 -1.26 14.13
C LEU A 99 -26.13 -1.72 13.62
N ALA A 100 -26.46 -3.01 13.75
CA ALA A 100 -27.77 -3.54 13.38
C ALA A 100 -28.91 -2.89 14.18
N ARG A 101 -28.72 -2.70 15.50
CA ARG A 101 -29.71 -2.08 16.38
C ARG A 101 -29.92 -0.60 16.08
N THR A 102 -28.85 0.15 15.79
CA THR A 102 -28.93 1.58 15.44
C THR A 102 -29.43 1.79 14.02
N PHE A 103 -29.09 0.90 13.10
CA PHE A 103 -29.58 0.91 11.72
C PHE A 103 -31.12 0.86 11.68
N GLY A 104 -31.74 0.03 12.51
CA GLY A 104 -33.19 -0.06 12.67
C GLY A 104 -33.88 1.19 13.26
N LYS A 105 -33.11 2.21 13.69
CA LYS A 105 -33.62 3.48 14.24
C LYS A 105 -33.33 4.70 13.36
N GLU A 106 -32.42 4.61 12.38
CA GLU A 106 -32.10 5.74 11.50
C GLU A 106 -33.26 6.05 10.54
N PRO A 107 -33.43 7.30 10.08
CA PRO A 107 -34.37 7.66 9.00
C PRO A 107 -34.17 6.80 7.74
N LEU A 108 -35.27 6.49 7.03
CA LEU A 108 -35.26 5.65 5.82
C LEU A 108 -34.21 6.09 4.78
N PRO A 109 -34.04 7.38 4.43
CA PRO A 109 -33.04 7.80 3.45
C PRO A 109 -31.60 7.43 3.84
N LYS A 110 -31.27 7.51 5.13
CA LYS A 110 -29.94 7.13 5.64
C LYS A 110 -29.73 5.63 5.59
N ARG A 111 -30.77 4.83 5.87
CA ARG A 111 -30.71 3.37 5.74
C ARG A 111 -30.46 2.95 4.31
N LEU A 112 -31.20 3.54 3.37
CA LEU A 112 -31.04 3.28 1.94
C LEU A 112 -29.60 3.61 1.49
N LEU A 113 -29.06 4.76 1.90
CA LEU A 113 -27.67 5.12 1.57
C LEU A 113 -26.65 4.09 2.07
N VAL A 114 -26.77 3.65 3.33
CA VAL A 114 -25.86 2.64 3.90
C VAL A 114 -26.02 1.29 3.20
N LEU A 115 -27.26 0.86 2.91
CA LEU A 115 -27.51 -0.38 2.15
C LEU A 115 -26.93 -0.29 0.74
N SER A 116 -27.13 0.81 0.03
CA SER A 116 -26.54 1.04 -1.29
C SER A 116 -25.02 0.97 -1.24
N ALA A 117 -24.39 1.59 -0.23
CA ALA A 117 -22.93 1.51 -0.06
C ALA A 117 -22.46 0.08 0.20
N VAL A 118 -23.15 -0.67 1.07
CA VAL A 118 -22.82 -2.08 1.35
C VAL A 118 -23.00 -2.95 0.11
N VAL A 119 -24.08 -2.78 -0.65
CA VAL A 119 -24.32 -3.49 -1.91
C VAL A 119 -23.21 -3.18 -2.90
N VAL A 120 -22.83 -1.91 -3.10
CA VAL A 120 -21.74 -1.51 -3.99
C VAL A 120 -20.41 -2.18 -3.59
N VAL A 121 -20.08 -2.18 -2.29
CA VAL A 121 -18.87 -2.86 -1.78
C VAL A 121 -18.91 -4.34 -2.11
N ILE A 122 -20.01 -5.03 -1.79
CA ILE A 122 -20.15 -6.47 -2.03
C ILE A 122 -20.06 -6.77 -3.53
N THR A 123 -20.76 -5.99 -4.37
CA THR A 123 -20.75 -6.16 -5.83
C THR A 123 -19.35 -5.98 -6.40
N ILE A 124 -18.60 -4.95 -6.00
CA ILE A 124 -17.24 -4.72 -6.52
C ILE A 124 -16.28 -5.82 -6.05
N VAL A 125 -16.36 -6.23 -4.78
CA VAL A 125 -15.56 -7.34 -4.27
C VAL A 125 -15.90 -8.64 -5.02
N ALA A 126 -17.17 -8.91 -5.29
CA ALA A 126 -17.61 -10.08 -6.04
C ALA A 126 -17.13 -10.05 -7.50
N ILE A 127 -17.27 -8.93 -8.20
CA ILE A 127 -16.77 -8.74 -9.58
C ILE A 127 -15.26 -8.90 -9.63
N THR A 128 -14.53 -8.31 -8.68
CA THR A 128 -13.07 -8.43 -8.60
C THR A 128 -12.66 -9.87 -8.36
N SER A 129 -13.30 -10.55 -7.40
CA SER A 129 -13.04 -11.96 -7.09
C SER A 129 -13.32 -12.86 -8.28
N PHE A 130 -14.44 -12.64 -8.98
CA PHE A 130 -14.80 -13.36 -10.19
C PHE A 130 -13.73 -13.17 -11.28
N ASN A 131 -13.28 -11.95 -11.53
CA ASN A 131 -12.24 -11.68 -12.53
C ASN A 131 -10.88 -12.31 -12.20
N LEU A 132 -10.54 -12.43 -10.91
CA LEU A 132 -9.30 -13.08 -10.46
C LEU A 132 -9.35 -14.60 -10.63
N VAL A 133 -10.51 -15.22 -10.35
CA VAL A 133 -10.70 -16.68 -10.45
C VAL A 133 -10.95 -17.13 -11.90
N ALA A 134 -11.75 -16.38 -12.65
CA ALA A 134 -12.28 -16.82 -13.94
C ALA A 134 -11.27 -16.74 -15.08
N ARG A 135 -10.24 -15.88 -14.97
CA ARG A 135 -9.30 -15.59 -16.06
C ARG A 135 -7.87 -15.78 -15.60
N PRO A 136 -6.97 -16.37 -16.40
CA PRO A 136 -5.53 -16.27 -16.16
C PRO A 136 -5.08 -14.81 -16.30
N ALA A 137 -3.84 -14.52 -15.88
CA ALA A 137 -3.26 -13.21 -16.10
C ALA A 137 -3.17 -12.93 -17.61
N TYR A 138 -3.74 -11.81 -18.05
CA TYR A 138 -3.81 -11.47 -19.48
C TYR A 138 -3.06 -10.17 -19.80
N GLN A 139 -2.91 -9.29 -18.81
CA GLN A 139 -2.19 -8.03 -18.97
C GLN A 139 -0.68 -8.24 -19.14
N PHE A 140 -0.03 -7.36 -19.90
CA PHE A 140 1.37 -7.51 -20.28
C PHE A 140 2.31 -7.53 -19.07
N ASP A 141 2.32 -6.48 -18.23
CA ASP A 141 3.22 -6.41 -17.06
C ASP A 141 2.99 -7.57 -16.08
N SER A 142 1.72 -7.92 -15.88
CA SER A 142 1.28 -9.04 -15.03
C SER A 142 1.96 -10.33 -15.45
N ARG A 143 1.98 -10.62 -16.75
CA ARG A 143 2.61 -11.83 -17.31
C ARG A 143 4.12 -11.70 -17.40
N ALA A 144 4.63 -10.66 -18.04
CA ALA A 144 6.02 -10.53 -18.46
C ALA A 144 6.98 -10.10 -17.34
N ILE A 145 6.50 -9.34 -16.36
CA ILE A 145 7.32 -8.83 -15.26
C ILE A 145 7.08 -9.65 -14.00
N TRP A 146 5.83 -9.68 -13.53
CA TRP A 146 5.51 -10.16 -12.19
C TRP A 146 5.41 -11.69 -12.13
N LEU A 147 4.50 -12.28 -12.90
CA LEU A 147 4.30 -13.73 -12.90
C LEU A 147 5.44 -14.50 -13.53
N GLN A 148 6.10 -13.97 -14.55
CA GLN A 148 7.29 -14.61 -15.12
C GLN A 148 8.39 -14.78 -14.06
N LYS A 149 8.70 -13.73 -13.29
CA LYS A 149 9.64 -13.85 -12.17
C LYS A 149 9.14 -14.81 -11.10
N ALA A 150 7.85 -14.80 -10.81
CA ALA A 150 7.27 -15.73 -9.83
C ALA A 150 7.45 -17.21 -10.25
N LYS A 151 7.28 -17.51 -11.55
CA LYS A 151 7.50 -18.85 -12.11
C LYS A 151 8.98 -19.25 -12.05
N ILE A 152 9.88 -18.33 -12.40
CA ILE A 152 11.33 -18.54 -12.30
C ILE A 152 11.72 -18.84 -10.85
N LEU A 153 11.32 -18.01 -9.90
CA LEU A 153 11.57 -18.20 -8.47
C LEU A 153 10.96 -19.50 -7.93
N TYR A 154 9.83 -19.95 -8.47
CA TYR A 154 9.22 -21.23 -8.11
C TYR A 154 10.04 -22.41 -8.64
N HIS A 155 10.35 -22.46 -9.93
CA HIS A 155 11.04 -23.60 -10.54
C HIS A 155 12.52 -23.66 -10.18
N GLU A 156 13.22 -22.53 -10.23
CA GLU A 156 14.68 -22.47 -10.14
C GLU A 156 15.15 -22.10 -8.74
N ARG A 157 14.22 -21.69 -7.86
CA ARG A 157 14.49 -21.25 -6.48
C ARG A 157 15.51 -20.12 -6.40
N THR A 158 15.77 -19.40 -7.48
CA THR A 158 16.73 -18.30 -7.56
C THR A 158 16.28 -17.28 -8.60
N ILE A 159 16.82 -16.07 -8.51
CA ILE A 159 16.69 -15.01 -9.52
C ILE A 159 17.98 -14.80 -10.31
N PHE A 160 19.04 -15.55 -10.00
CA PHE A 160 20.37 -15.41 -10.61
C PHE A 160 20.65 -16.43 -11.72
N SER A 161 19.61 -17.03 -12.25
CA SER A 161 19.68 -18.00 -13.33
C SER A 161 19.65 -17.34 -14.70
N ASP A 162 20.03 -18.11 -15.73
CA ASP A 162 19.99 -17.68 -17.13
C ASP A 162 18.60 -17.18 -17.54
N ALA A 163 17.52 -17.66 -16.93
CA ALA A 163 16.16 -17.17 -17.20
C ALA A 163 15.95 -15.67 -16.92
N VAL A 164 16.81 -15.06 -16.09
CA VAL A 164 16.78 -13.62 -15.77
C VAL A 164 18.06 -12.90 -16.20
N VAL A 165 19.22 -13.55 -16.08
CA VAL A 165 20.51 -12.89 -16.30
C VAL A 165 20.93 -12.84 -17.76
N ASP A 166 20.43 -13.76 -18.59
CA ASP A 166 20.74 -13.83 -20.01
C ASP A 166 20.01 -12.71 -20.79
N ILE A 167 20.77 -11.81 -21.39
CA ILE A 167 20.24 -10.71 -22.20
C ILE A 167 19.54 -11.20 -23.48
N ALA A 168 19.89 -12.39 -23.98
CA ALA A 168 19.23 -12.99 -25.13
C ALA A 168 17.80 -13.45 -24.78
N ARG A 169 17.51 -13.66 -23.49
CA ARG A 169 16.16 -13.90 -22.99
C ARG A 169 15.54 -12.56 -22.67
N ASN A 170 14.59 -12.12 -23.51
CA ASN A 170 13.88 -10.86 -23.33
C ASN A 170 13.08 -10.83 -22.01
N HIS A 171 13.73 -10.40 -20.93
CA HIS A 171 13.14 -10.28 -19.60
C HIS A 171 13.07 -8.80 -19.20
N PRO A 172 11.89 -8.17 -19.26
CA PRO A 172 11.76 -6.75 -18.96
C PRO A 172 12.03 -6.49 -17.47
N HIS A 173 12.75 -5.40 -17.21
CA HIS A 173 13.03 -4.91 -15.86
C HIS A 173 13.60 -5.96 -14.89
N PRO A 174 14.74 -6.61 -15.18
CA PRO A 174 15.32 -7.65 -14.32
C PRO A 174 15.50 -7.16 -12.87
N ARG A 175 15.87 -5.89 -12.70
CA ARG A 175 16.10 -5.22 -11.40
C ARG A 175 14.86 -4.76 -10.64
N TYR A 176 13.65 -4.96 -11.18
CA TYR A 176 12.45 -4.64 -10.42
C TYR A 176 12.40 -5.43 -9.11
N PRO A 177 11.90 -4.80 -8.03
CA PRO A 177 11.72 -5.46 -6.75
C PRO A 177 10.88 -6.75 -6.82
N LEU A 178 11.10 -7.65 -5.86
CA LEU A 178 10.69 -9.06 -5.92
C LEU A 178 9.62 -9.42 -4.87
N LEU A 179 9.10 -8.49 -4.06
CA LEU A 179 8.08 -8.83 -3.05
C LEU A 179 6.87 -9.51 -3.68
N LEU A 180 6.31 -8.94 -4.75
CA LEU A 180 5.18 -9.55 -5.45
C LEU A 180 5.56 -10.90 -6.10
N PRO A 181 6.63 -11.01 -6.91
CA PRO A 181 7.08 -12.29 -7.44
C PRO A 181 7.28 -13.38 -6.38
N MET A 182 7.98 -13.07 -5.29
CA MET A 182 8.22 -14.01 -4.18
C MET A 182 6.92 -14.47 -3.51
N THR A 183 5.97 -13.55 -3.35
CA THR A 183 4.65 -13.87 -2.81
C THR A 183 3.88 -14.81 -3.73
N GLN A 184 3.89 -14.56 -5.03
CA GLN A 184 3.26 -15.44 -6.02
C GLN A 184 3.94 -16.82 -6.05
N SER A 185 5.27 -16.87 -5.98
CA SER A 185 6.02 -18.13 -5.87
C SER A 185 5.70 -18.93 -4.61
N TRP A 186 5.40 -18.26 -3.49
CA TRP A 186 4.95 -18.93 -2.28
C TRP A 186 3.59 -19.61 -2.45
N VAL A 187 2.67 -18.96 -3.17
CA VAL A 187 1.39 -19.58 -3.55
C VAL A 187 1.64 -20.79 -4.44
N PHE A 188 2.49 -20.66 -5.49
CA PHE A 188 2.85 -21.79 -6.35
C PHE A 188 3.52 -22.92 -5.57
N TYR A 189 4.35 -22.60 -4.58
CA TYR A 189 4.98 -23.58 -3.70
C TYR A 189 3.94 -24.41 -2.93
N HIS A 190 2.86 -23.81 -2.43
CA HIS A 190 1.78 -24.57 -1.77
C HIS A 190 0.91 -25.34 -2.74
N MET A 191 0.75 -24.81 -3.94
CA MET A 191 -0.04 -25.43 -5.00
C MET A 191 0.69 -26.62 -5.64
N GLN A 192 2.02 -26.66 -5.58
CA GLN A 192 2.88 -27.57 -6.35
C GLN A 192 2.69 -27.43 -7.88
N GLU A 193 2.11 -26.31 -8.33
CA GLU A 193 1.85 -25.97 -9.73
C GLU A 193 1.90 -24.46 -9.93
N THR A 194 2.22 -24.01 -11.15
CA THR A 194 2.21 -22.60 -11.54
C THR A 194 0.88 -22.23 -12.20
N ASP A 195 -0.16 -22.06 -11.39
CA ASP A 195 -1.46 -21.54 -11.88
C ASP A 195 -1.56 -20.02 -11.66
N ASP A 196 -1.54 -19.25 -12.75
CA ASP A 196 -1.64 -17.79 -12.76
C ASP A 196 -2.88 -17.27 -12.00
N ARG A 197 -3.97 -18.03 -11.97
CA ARG A 197 -5.21 -17.67 -11.25
C ARG A 197 -4.97 -17.76 -9.74
N ALA A 198 -4.33 -18.83 -9.27
CA ALA A 198 -3.98 -19.00 -7.86
C ALA A 198 -3.06 -17.87 -7.38
N GLY A 199 -2.01 -17.58 -8.15
CA GLY A 199 -1.08 -16.49 -7.85
C GLY A 199 -1.75 -15.10 -7.83
N ARG A 200 -2.92 -14.94 -8.45
CA ARG A 200 -3.69 -13.69 -8.46
C ARG A 200 -4.70 -13.57 -7.32
N LEU A 201 -5.03 -14.64 -6.60
CA LEU A 201 -5.95 -14.58 -5.46
C LEU A 201 -5.43 -13.73 -4.30
N LEU A 202 -4.10 -13.56 -4.17
CA LEU A 202 -3.51 -12.67 -3.18
C LEU A 202 -3.93 -11.19 -3.37
N PHE A 203 -4.28 -10.78 -4.60
CA PHE A 203 -4.71 -9.40 -4.87
C PHE A 203 -6.05 -9.07 -4.19
N LEU A 204 -6.92 -10.07 -3.99
CA LEU A 204 -8.15 -9.87 -3.21
C LEU A 204 -7.84 -9.50 -1.76
N LEU A 205 -6.85 -10.16 -1.17
CA LEU A 205 -6.42 -9.87 0.20
C LEU A 205 -5.83 -8.46 0.31
N PHE A 206 -4.99 -8.05 -0.63
CA PHE A 206 -4.45 -6.68 -0.68
C PHE A 206 -5.53 -5.63 -1.00
N PHE A 207 -6.53 -5.96 -1.81
CA PHE A 207 -7.66 -5.06 -2.07
C PHE A 207 -8.46 -4.79 -0.80
N VAL A 208 -8.85 -5.85 -0.08
CA VAL A 208 -9.53 -5.70 1.22
C VAL A 208 -8.62 -4.98 2.22
N GLY A 209 -7.32 -5.28 2.22
CA GLY A 209 -6.31 -4.57 3.00
C GLY A 209 -6.25 -3.06 2.69
N LEU A 210 -6.32 -2.67 1.42
CA LEU A 210 -6.32 -1.26 0.98
C LEU A 210 -7.57 -0.52 1.45
N LEU A 211 -8.74 -1.17 1.37
CA LEU A 211 -9.98 -0.63 1.91
C LEU A 211 -9.88 -0.46 3.43
N ALA A 212 -9.35 -1.46 4.15
CA ALA A 212 -9.10 -1.36 5.59
C ALA A 212 -8.10 -0.23 5.94
N ALA A 213 -7.04 -0.06 5.14
CA ALA A 213 -6.05 1.01 5.30
C ALA A 213 -6.67 2.39 5.14
N THR A 214 -7.45 2.57 4.07
CA THR A 214 -8.16 3.80 3.77
C THR A 214 -9.14 4.13 4.89
N TYR A 215 -9.90 3.14 5.36
CA TYR A 215 -10.85 3.32 6.46
C TYR A 215 -10.17 3.78 7.75
N GLU A 216 -9.12 3.08 8.18
CA GLU A 216 -8.40 3.42 9.41
C GLU A 216 -7.71 4.79 9.29
N LEU A 217 -7.16 5.12 8.11
CA LEU A 217 -6.59 6.44 7.84
C LEU A 217 -7.64 7.53 7.95
N SER A 218 -8.77 7.43 7.24
CA SER A 218 -9.88 8.37 7.32
C SER A 218 -10.35 8.58 8.77
N LYS A 219 -10.51 7.48 9.52
CA LYS A 219 -10.96 7.48 10.92
C LYS A 219 -9.98 8.20 11.87
N THR A 220 -8.72 8.41 11.49
CA THR A 220 -7.80 9.18 12.34
C THR A 220 -8.31 10.59 12.58
N GLU A 221 -8.97 11.21 11.60
CA GLU A 221 -9.41 12.61 11.65
C GLU A 221 -10.92 12.79 11.41
N SER A 222 -11.67 11.71 11.15
CA SER A 222 -13.12 11.71 10.90
C SER A 222 -13.91 10.77 11.81
N THR A 223 -15.24 10.78 11.67
CA THR A 223 -16.11 9.78 12.31
C THR A 223 -16.08 8.45 11.54
N LYS A 224 -16.53 7.36 12.16
CA LYS A 224 -16.65 6.03 11.50
C LYS A 224 -17.53 6.09 10.23
N ARG A 225 -18.58 6.90 10.24
CA ARG A 225 -19.50 7.07 9.10
C ARG A 225 -18.82 7.75 7.92
N VAL A 226 -18.10 8.84 8.20
CA VAL A 226 -17.33 9.58 7.18
C VAL A 226 -16.16 8.73 6.65
N ALA A 227 -15.53 7.93 7.51
CA ALA A 227 -14.51 6.97 7.08
C ALA A 227 -15.09 5.89 6.14
N ALA A 228 -16.28 5.36 6.43
CA ALA A 228 -16.96 4.44 5.53
C ALA A 228 -17.33 5.10 4.19
N PHE A 229 -17.73 6.37 4.22
CA PHE A 229 -17.98 7.14 2.99
C PHE A 229 -16.74 7.28 2.10
N SER A 230 -15.54 7.42 2.68
CA SER A 230 -14.30 7.41 1.85
C SER A 230 -14.09 6.10 1.10
N LEU A 231 -14.52 4.97 1.66
CA LEU A 231 -14.47 3.68 0.96
C LEU A 231 -15.45 3.66 -0.21
N PHE A 232 -16.66 4.17 0.02
CA PHE A 232 -17.65 4.30 -1.03
C PHE A 232 -17.11 5.17 -2.18
N LEU A 233 -16.53 6.34 -1.88
CA LEU A 233 -15.90 7.20 -2.89
C LEU A 233 -14.80 6.48 -3.66
N LEU A 234 -13.92 5.76 -2.97
CA LEU A 234 -12.83 5.02 -3.60
C LEU A 234 -13.38 3.92 -4.52
N LEU A 235 -14.42 3.21 -4.09
CA LEU A 235 -15.05 2.13 -4.83
C LEU A 235 -15.88 2.60 -6.02
N LEU A 236 -16.37 3.84 -5.99
CA LEU A 236 -17.05 4.45 -7.14
C LEU A 236 -16.11 4.80 -8.30
N VAL A 237 -14.79 4.77 -8.10
CA VAL A 237 -13.82 5.04 -9.17
C VAL A 237 -13.86 3.90 -10.21
N PRO A 238 -14.30 4.15 -11.47
CA PRO A 238 -14.42 3.11 -12.49
C PRO A 238 -13.14 2.31 -12.71
N PHE A 239 -11.99 2.98 -12.69
CA PHE A 239 -10.67 2.36 -12.82
C PHE A 239 -10.45 1.20 -11.82
N MET A 240 -11.00 1.29 -10.60
CA MET A 240 -10.80 0.30 -9.54
C MET A 240 -11.39 -1.07 -9.87
N TYR A 241 -12.54 -1.12 -10.54
CA TYR A 241 -13.28 -2.36 -10.79
C TYR A 241 -13.37 -2.73 -12.27
N SER A 242 -12.82 -1.88 -13.15
CA SER A 242 -12.71 -2.18 -14.58
C SER A 242 -11.90 -3.46 -14.82
N GLY A 243 -12.57 -4.51 -15.32
CA GLY A 243 -11.98 -5.83 -15.51
C GLY A 243 -11.12 -5.97 -16.77
N ILE A 244 -11.07 -4.94 -17.63
CA ILE A 244 -10.36 -4.90 -18.92
C ILE A 244 -9.14 -3.98 -18.88
N LEU A 245 -9.19 -2.93 -18.06
CA LEU A 245 -8.11 -1.96 -17.86
C LEU A 245 -7.15 -2.45 -16.76
N PRO A 246 -5.98 -1.80 -16.56
CA PRO A 246 -5.01 -2.14 -15.53
C PRO A 246 -5.49 -1.85 -14.08
N GLY A 247 -6.74 -2.17 -13.76
CA GLY A 247 -7.34 -2.02 -12.43
C GLY A 247 -7.00 -3.13 -11.44
N THR A 248 -7.76 -3.22 -10.34
CA THR A 248 -7.50 -4.14 -9.20
C THR A 248 -7.33 -5.60 -9.61
N ALA A 249 -8.07 -6.06 -10.63
CA ALA A 249 -8.03 -7.44 -11.06
C ALA A 249 -6.89 -7.76 -12.06
N SER A 250 -6.12 -6.78 -12.53
CA SER A 250 -5.09 -6.97 -13.58
C SER A 250 -3.92 -7.88 -13.18
N GLY A 251 -3.68 -8.02 -11.86
CA GLY A 251 -2.46 -8.63 -11.34
C GLY A 251 -1.25 -7.69 -11.38
N TYR A 252 -1.47 -6.39 -11.54
CA TYR A 252 -0.40 -5.39 -11.49
C TYR A 252 0.00 -5.04 -10.06
N ALA A 253 1.29 -4.80 -9.86
CA ALA A 253 1.86 -4.41 -8.57
C ALA A 253 1.27 -3.12 -7.97
N ASP A 254 0.61 -2.29 -8.78
CA ASP A 254 0.11 -0.96 -8.40
C ASP A 254 -0.92 -1.03 -7.24
N LEU A 255 -1.77 -2.07 -7.18
CA LEU A 255 -2.69 -2.29 -6.04
C LEU A 255 -1.93 -2.53 -4.73
N ILE A 256 -0.94 -3.42 -4.76
CA ILE A 256 -0.15 -3.81 -3.59
C ILE A 256 0.69 -2.61 -3.14
N LEU A 257 1.21 -1.85 -4.10
CA LEU A 257 1.94 -0.62 -3.83
C LEU A 257 1.03 0.41 -3.13
N SER A 258 -0.17 0.66 -3.66
CA SER A 258 -1.17 1.55 -3.05
C SER A 258 -1.52 1.11 -1.61
N PHE A 259 -1.64 -0.20 -1.36
CA PHE A 259 -1.83 -0.73 0.00
C PHE A 259 -0.68 -0.35 0.94
N TYR A 260 0.58 -0.58 0.54
CA TYR A 260 1.72 -0.26 1.40
C TYR A 260 1.93 1.26 1.57
N ILE A 261 1.67 2.06 0.53
CA ILE A 261 1.64 3.53 0.60
C ILE A 261 0.66 3.98 1.66
N THR A 262 -0.58 3.52 1.59
CA THR A 262 -1.65 3.92 2.51
C THR A 262 -1.36 3.46 3.94
N SER A 263 -0.91 2.22 4.09
CA SER A 263 -0.65 1.61 5.40
C SER A 263 0.52 2.27 6.13
N SER A 264 1.61 2.58 5.41
CA SER A 264 2.75 3.29 5.99
C SER A 264 2.41 4.76 6.30
N ALA A 265 1.65 5.44 5.44
CA ALA A 265 1.14 6.78 5.71
C ALA A 265 0.21 6.82 6.94
N LEU A 266 -0.66 5.82 7.11
CA LEU A 266 -1.48 5.65 8.31
C LEU A 266 -0.63 5.53 9.57
N MET A 267 0.38 4.65 9.56
CA MET A 267 1.26 4.51 10.73
C MET A 267 2.00 5.81 11.05
N MET A 268 2.46 6.56 10.03
CA MET A 268 3.13 7.83 10.27
C MET A 268 2.17 8.92 10.75
N ALA A 269 0.94 8.96 10.24
CA ALA A 269 -0.10 9.85 10.75
C ALA A 269 -0.43 9.55 12.23
N LEU A 270 -0.55 8.27 12.60
CA LEU A 270 -0.74 7.85 13.99
C LEU A 270 0.48 8.18 14.86
N TRP A 271 1.70 8.04 14.35
CA TRP A 271 2.89 8.48 15.07
C TRP A 271 2.90 10.01 15.29
N LEU A 272 2.60 10.79 14.26
CA LEU A 272 2.51 12.26 14.36
C LEU A 272 1.41 12.69 15.35
N LYS A 273 0.38 11.88 15.54
CA LYS A 273 -0.71 12.12 16.49
C LYS A 273 -0.40 11.66 17.91
N GLU A 274 0.02 10.40 18.08
CA GLU A 274 0.14 9.72 19.38
C GLU A 274 1.57 9.67 19.93
N ARG A 275 2.58 9.91 19.09
CA ARG A 275 4.01 9.93 19.46
C ARG A 275 4.56 8.62 20.04
N LYS A 276 3.92 7.49 19.72
CA LYS A 276 4.41 6.17 20.13
C LYS A 276 5.33 5.58 19.07
N LEU A 277 6.53 5.16 19.47
CA LEU A 277 7.54 4.58 18.56
C LEU A 277 7.09 3.28 17.89
N VAL A 278 6.12 2.56 18.47
CA VAL A 278 5.54 1.36 17.84
C VAL A 278 4.94 1.64 16.46
N PHE A 279 4.40 2.85 16.25
CA PHE A 279 3.91 3.28 14.95
C PHE A 279 5.04 3.60 13.97
N VAL A 280 6.17 4.14 14.46
CA VAL A 280 7.39 4.33 13.66
C VAL A 280 7.91 2.99 13.16
N LEU A 281 8.06 2.02 14.06
CA LEU A 281 8.52 0.67 13.72
C LEU A 281 7.65 0.04 12.64
N ALA A 282 6.32 0.05 12.83
CA ALA A 282 5.38 -0.51 11.86
C ALA A 282 5.42 0.26 10.53
N GLY A 283 5.41 1.59 10.54
CA GLY A 283 5.43 2.39 9.32
C GLY A 283 6.74 2.30 8.54
N ALA A 284 7.88 2.23 9.23
CA ALA A 284 9.19 2.04 8.61
C ALA A 284 9.31 0.67 7.93
N PHE A 285 8.78 -0.37 8.57
CA PHE A 285 8.69 -1.71 7.98
C PHE A 285 7.79 -1.72 6.74
N LEU A 286 6.60 -1.14 6.85
CA LEU A 286 5.66 -1.06 5.72
C LEU A 286 6.21 -0.19 4.57
N ALA A 287 7.00 0.85 4.86
CA ALA A 287 7.68 1.66 3.84
C ALA A 287 8.82 0.90 3.16
N ALA A 288 9.57 0.07 3.90
CA ALA A 288 10.55 -0.83 3.28
C ALA A 288 9.86 -1.86 2.37
N ALA A 289 8.79 -2.49 2.84
CA ALA A 289 7.98 -3.39 2.02
C ALA A 289 7.39 -2.68 0.78
N CYS A 290 6.94 -1.44 0.92
CA CYS A 290 6.50 -0.59 -0.20
C CYS A 290 7.58 -0.49 -1.29
N ALA A 291 8.82 -0.19 -0.90
CA ALA A 291 9.97 -0.10 -1.80
C ALA A 291 10.38 -1.46 -2.41
N MET A 292 9.97 -2.57 -1.82
CA MET A 292 10.18 -3.92 -2.37
C MET A 292 9.08 -4.39 -3.33
N VAL A 293 8.02 -3.58 -3.55
CA VAL A 293 6.96 -3.89 -4.52
C VAL A 293 7.34 -3.40 -5.92
N LYS A 294 7.75 -2.12 -6.03
CA LYS A 294 8.03 -1.43 -7.30
C LYS A 294 9.01 -0.26 -7.04
N ASN A 295 9.67 0.24 -8.08
CA ASN A 295 10.62 1.36 -7.95
C ASN A 295 9.97 2.63 -7.37
N GLU A 296 8.71 2.91 -7.72
CA GLU A 296 7.93 4.03 -7.21
C GLU A 296 7.71 3.95 -5.69
N GLY A 297 7.75 2.74 -5.11
CA GLY A 297 7.69 2.55 -3.66
C GLY A 297 8.94 3.04 -2.94
N LEU A 298 10.12 2.95 -3.58
CA LEU A 298 11.35 3.52 -3.03
C LEU A 298 11.30 5.05 -3.00
N VAL A 299 10.78 5.65 -4.09
CA VAL A 299 10.52 7.09 -4.16
C VAL A 299 9.55 7.51 -3.06
N PHE A 300 8.46 6.77 -2.89
CA PHE A 300 7.49 7.04 -1.82
C PHE A 300 8.10 6.91 -0.42
N ALA A 301 8.89 5.88 -0.14
CA ALA A 301 9.53 5.72 1.16
C ALA A 301 10.46 6.90 1.51
N GLY A 302 11.20 7.42 0.51
CA GLY A 302 12.00 8.64 0.65
C GLY A 302 11.15 9.87 0.92
N ASN A 303 10.09 10.08 0.14
CA ASN A 303 9.14 11.18 0.34
C ASN A 303 8.49 11.13 1.73
N LEU A 304 8.11 9.94 2.18
CA LEU A 304 7.54 9.70 3.50
C LEU A 304 8.52 10.07 4.60
N LEU A 305 9.79 9.65 4.51
CA LEU A 305 10.83 10.04 5.46
C LEU A 305 11.02 11.56 5.53
N ILE A 306 11.17 12.21 4.37
CA ILE A 306 11.42 13.66 4.29
C ILE A 306 10.26 14.44 4.90
N LEU A 307 9.02 14.12 4.51
CA LEU A 307 7.84 14.81 5.04
C LEU A 307 7.62 14.50 6.52
N THR A 308 7.88 13.25 6.95
CA THR A 308 7.84 12.88 8.37
C THR A 308 8.85 13.69 9.18
N ALA A 309 10.05 13.92 8.65
CA ALA A 309 11.05 14.81 9.26
C ALA A 309 10.57 16.26 9.31
N ILE A 310 10.11 16.84 8.20
CA ILE A 310 9.61 18.23 8.11
C ILE A 310 8.46 18.45 9.10
N PHE A 311 7.45 17.60 9.05
CA PHE A 311 6.29 17.69 9.95
C PHE A 311 6.66 17.36 11.39
N SER A 312 7.89 16.93 11.69
CA SER A 312 8.38 16.73 13.05
C SER A 312 9.14 17.93 13.61
N LEU A 313 9.42 18.98 12.84
CA LEU A 313 10.29 20.10 13.29
C LEU A 313 9.62 21.18 14.16
N GLU A 314 8.32 21.11 14.49
CA GLU A 314 7.69 22.18 15.31
C GLU A 314 8.31 22.33 16.71
N LYS A 315 8.39 23.59 17.17
CA LYS A 315 9.03 24.01 18.44
C LYS A 315 8.42 23.34 19.68
N GLY A 316 9.28 22.93 20.62
CA GLY A 316 8.92 22.57 21.99
C GLY A 316 9.23 21.13 22.44
N TRP A 317 9.46 20.19 21.52
CA TRP A 317 9.62 18.76 21.84
C TRP A 317 10.61 18.03 20.90
N LEU A 318 11.77 18.64 20.64
CA LEU A 318 12.70 18.24 19.57
C LEU A 318 13.32 16.83 19.75
N ALA A 319 13.59 16.38 20.98
CA ALA A 319 14.37 15.16 21.23
C ALA A 319 13.67 13.87 20.78
N ARG A 320 12.46 13.58 21.29
CA ARG A 320 11.69 12.36 20.94
C ARG A 320 11.30 12.30 19.46
N ARG A 321 11.25 13.45 18.78
CA ARG A 321 10.92 13.54 17.37
C ARG A 321 12.09 13.14 16.48
N LYS A 322 13.32 13.53 16.85
CA LYS A 322 14.55 13.10 16.17
C LYS A 322 14.73 11.58 16.27
N GLU A 323 14.48 11.00 17.44
CA GLU A 323 14.54 9.56 17.66
C GLU A 323 13.60 8.79 16.72
N GLY A 324 12.35 9.23 16.57
CA GLY A 324 11.41 8.58 15.66
C GLY A 324 11.82 8.67 14.19
N VAL A 325 12.31 9.82 13.73
CA VAL A 325 12.80 9.97 12.34
C VAL A 325 14.05 9.11 12.10
N LEU A 326 15.00 9.12 13.04
CA LEU A 326 16.20 8.29 12.97
C LEU A 326 15.84 6.81 12.98
N LEU A 327 14.94 6.39 13.87
CA LEU A 327 14.46 5.01 13.93
C LEU A 327 13.78 4.61 12.62
N PHE A 328 12.97 5.49 12.02
CA PHE A 328 12.39 5.23 10.70
C PHE A 328 13.48 4.98 9.66
N PHE A 329 14.44 5.90 9.55
CA PHE A 329 15.53 5.80 8.59
C PHE A 329 16.34 4.51 8.78
N VAL A 330 16.74 4.19 10.02
CA VAL A 330 17.55 3.01 10.34
C VAL A 330 16.78 1.72 10.02
N ILE A 331 15.53 1.60 10.46
CA ILE A 331 14.74 0.39 10.23
C ILE A 331 14.45 0.20 8.74
N THR A 332 14.03 1.25 8.03
CA THR A 332 13.78 1.16 6.59
C THR A 332 15.06 0.83 5.82
N GLY A 333 16.19 1.44 6.16
CA GLY A 333 17.48 1.15 5.52
C GLY A 333 17.98 -0.28 5.78
N LEU A 334 17.85 -0.76 7.02
CA LEU A 334 18.24 -2.13 7.40
C LEU A 334 17.44 -3.17 6.63
N LEU A 335 16.12 -2.98 6.52
CA LEU A 335 15.22 -3.86 5.79
C LEU A 335 15.46 -3.79 4.28
N LEU A 336 15.77 -2.61 3.72
CA LEU A 336 16.07 -2.51 2.30
C LEU A 336 17.45 -3.07 1.90
N ALA A 337 18.38 -3.23 2.83
CA ALA A 337 19.75 -3.64 2.52
C ALA A 337 19.84 -4.99 1.78
N PRO A 338 19.15 -6.08 2.21
CA PRO A 338 19.11 -7.34 1.46
C PRO A 338 18.54 -7.19 0.05
N ALA A 339 17.43 -6.45 -0.10
CA ALA A 339 16.80 -6.24 -1.40
C ALA A 339 17.70 -5.46 -2.38
N LEU A 340 18.37 -4.41 -1.90
CA LEU A 340 19.32 -3.63 -2.68
C LEU A 340 20.58 -4.42 -3.04
N SER A 341 21.06 -5.28 -2.14
CA SER A 341 22.19 -6.20 -2.38
C SER A 341 21.87 -7.24 -3.45
N VAL A 342 20.65 -7.80 -3.46
CA VAL A 342 20.19 -8.70 -4.53
C VAL A 342 20.04 -7.93 -5.83
N ARG A 343 19.44 -6.73 -5.81
CA ARG A 343 19.25 -5.89 -7.00
C ARG A 343 20.56 -5.50 -7.67
N SER A 344 21.61 -5.16 -6.91
CA SER A 344 22.89 -4.72 -7.46
C SER A 344 23.63 -5.81 -8.24
N ARG A 345 23.30 -7.09 -7.98
CA ARG A 345 23.87 -8.27 -8.66
C ARG A 345 23.10 -8.68 -9.91
N LEU A 346 21.94 -8.09 -10.15
CA LEU A 346 21.14 -8.35 -11.35
C LEU A 346 21.59 -7.44 -12.50
N PRO A 347 21.45 -7.89 -13.76
CA PRO A 347 21.84 -7.08 -14.91
C PRO A 347 20.97 -5.81 -15.04
N ALA A 348 21.52 -4.78 -15.68
CA ALA A 348 20.89 -3.46 -15.82
C ALA A 348 20.17 -3.25 -17.16
N PHE A 349 20.09 -4.25 -18.03
CA PHE A 349 19.45 -4.08 -19.33
C PHE A 349 17.96 -3.83 -19.17
N LEU A 350 17.40 -2.95 -20.02
CA LEU A 350 15.99 -2.53 -19.96
C LEU A 350 15.57 -2.01 -18.56
N ASP A 351 16.53 -1.56 -17.74
CA ASP A 351 16.25 -0.86 -16.48
C ASP A 351 15.89 0.59 -16.79
N GLU A 352 14.88 1.09 -16.10
CA GLU A 352 14.39 2.44 -16.32
C GLU A 352 15.33 3.50 -15.71
N ASN A 353 16.21 3.09 -14.78
CA ASN A 353 17.20 3.87 -14.03
C ASN A 353 17.09 5.40 -14.16
N TYR A 354 15.92 5.96 -13.82
CA TYR A 354 15.61 7.37 -14.08
C TYR A 354 16.57 8.31 -13.34
N LEU A 355 17.12 7.87 -12.20
CA LEU A 355 18.11 8.62 -11.44
C LEU A 355 19.41 8.84 -12.22
N ALA A 356 19.84 7.90 -13.06
CA ALA A 356 20.99 8.10 -13.93
C ALA A 356 20.72 9.17 -15.01
N HIS A 357 19.45 9.41 -15.33
CA HIS A 357 19.02 10.47 -16.24
C HIS A 357 18.69 11.80 -15.53
N ALA A 358 18.73 11.86 -14.20
CA ALA A 358 18.47 13.08 -13.43
C ALA A 358 19.69 14.03 -13.42
N THR A 359 20.33 14.24 -14.57
CA THR A 359 21.45 15.18 -14.71
C THR A 359 20.93 16.61 -14.95
N PRO A 360 21.67 17.67 -14.55
CA PRO A 360 21.28 19.05 -14.84
C PRO A 360 21.00 19.28 -16.33
N ALA A 361 21.81 18.70 -17.21
CA ALA A 361 21.64 18.80 -18.67
C ALA A 361 20.33 18.16 -19.15
N ALA A 362 20.01 16.95 -18.66
CA ALA A 362 18.76 16.27 -19.01
C ALA A 362 17.52 17.02 -18.48
N ILE A 363 17.62 17.60 -17.28
CA ILE A 363 16.54 18.44 -16.72
C ILE A 363 16.31 19.67 -17.60
N ILE A 364 17.37 20.40 -17.96
CA ILE A 364 17.29 21.58 -18.83
C ILE A 364 16.69 21.22 -20.20
N ALA A 365 17.17 20.13 -20.81
CA ALA A 365 16.63 19.64 -22.08
C ALA A 365 15.15 19.23 -21.97
N GLY A 366 14.78 18.64 -20.83
CA GLY A 366 13.42 18.22 -20.52
C GLY A 366 12.44 19.36 -20.24
N VAL A 367 12.89 20.59 -19.98
CA VAL A 367 12.00 21.75 -19.71
C VAL A 367 10.99 21.96 -20.85
N SER A 368 11.42 21.75 -22.10
CA SER A 368 10.56 21.82 -23.28
C SER A 368 9.37 20.85 -23.24
N ARG A 369 9.46 19.77 -22.45
CA ARG A 369 8.42 18.75 -22.29
C ARG A 369 7.38 19.13 -21.23
N VAL A 370 7.67 20.10 -20.37
CA VAL A 370 6.79 20.52 -19.26
C VAL A 370 5.34 20.78 -19.72
N PRO A 371 5.06 21.54 -20.80
CA PRO A 371 3.68 21.78 -21.24
C PRO A 371 2.95 20.50 -21.67
N LYS A 372 3.65 19.61 -22.40
CA LYS A 372 3.10 18.34 -22.88
C LYS A 372 2.81 17.39 -21.71
N THR A 373 3.76 17.27 -20.77
CA THR A 373 3.58 16.47 -19.55
C THR A 373 2.45 17.02 -18.69
N PHE A 374 2.41 18.33 -18.48
CA PHE A 374 1.37 18.98 -17.69
C PHE A 374 -0.02 18.77 -18.31
N SER A 375 -0.13 18.94 -19.64
CA SER A 375 -1.37 18.64 -20.37
C SER A 375 -1.80 17.18 -20.21
N GLY A 376 -0.86 16.23 -20.23
CA GLY A 376 -1.13 14.82 -19.98
C GLY A 376 -1.71 14.56 -18.59
N PHE A 377 -1.11 15.13 -17.55
CA PHE A 377 -1.61 15.01 -16.17
C PHE A 377 -3.00 15.64 -16.01
N ILE A 378 -3.23 16.83 -16.57
CA ILE A 378 -4.55 17.48 -16.51
C ILE A 378 -5.61 16.65 -17.23
N ARG A 379 -5.27 16.09 -18.41
CA ARG A 379 -6.16 15.20 -19.15
C ARG A 379 -6.54 13.98 -18.32
N GLU A 380 -5.55 13.31 -17.71
CA GLU A 380 -5.80 12.15 -16.85
C GLU A 380 -6.66 12.50 -15.64
N PHE A 381 -6.35 13.59 -14.92
CA PHE A 381 -7.15 14.05 -13.77
C PHE A 381 -8.60 14.40 -14.16
N SER A 382 -8.82 14.77 -15.42
CA SER A 382 -10.12 15.15 -15.96
C SER A 382 -10.81 14.01 -16.70
N ASP A 383 -10.24 12.80 -16.70
CA ASP A 383 -10.86 11.65 -17.36
C ASP A 383 -12.01 11.09 -16.50
N PHE A 384 -13.22 11.55 -16.78
CA PHE A 384 -14.43 11.08 -16.11
C PHE A 384 -14.75 9.61 -16.40
N SER A 385 -14.21 9.02 -17.48
CA SER A 385 -14.40 7.60 -17.77
C SER A 385 -13.69 6.74 -16.73
N ASP A 386 -12.46 7.11 -16.37
CA ASP A 386 -11.63 6.34 -15.45
C ASP A 386 -11.84 6.75 -13.99
N TRP A 387 -12.08 8.04 -13.74
CA TRP A 387 -12.09 8.61 -12.38
C TRP A 387 -13.45 9.15 -11.94
N GLY A 388 -14.42 9.30 -12.83
CA GLY A 388 -15.66 10.01 -12.53
C GLY A 388 -15.38 11.40 -11.94
N VAL A 389 -16.04 11.74 -10.83
CA VAL A 389 -15.83 13.03 -10.12
C VAL A 389 -14.74 12.99 -9.05
N PHE A 390 -13.97 11.91 -8.96
CA PHE A 390 -13.09 11.63 -7.84
C PHE A 390 -12.02 12.70 -7.61
N TRP A 391 -11.26 13.05 -8.66
CA TRP A 391 -10.19 14.05 -8.55
C TRP A 391 -10.70 15.46 -8.32
N LEU A 392 -11.90 15.79 -8.81
CA LEU A 392 -12.56 17.07 -8.50
C LEU A 392 -12.83 17.19 -6.99
N LEU A 393 -13.35 16.15 -6.36
CA LEU A 393 -13.59 16.13 -4.91
C LEU A 393 -12.28 16.25 -4.11
N ILE A 394 -11.20 15.62 -4.57
CA ILE A 394 -9.87 15.75 -3.96
C ILE A 394 -9.35 17.19 -4.12
N GLY A 395 -9.55 17.83 -5.27
CA GLY A 395 -9.18 19.23 -5.48
C GLY A 395 -9.86 20.17 -4.49
N VAL A 396 -11.18 20.01 -4.30
CA VAL A 396 -11.94 20.76 -3.27
C VAL A 396 -11.41 20.48 -1.86
N ALA A 397 -11.17 19.20 -1.54
CA ALA A 397 -10.65 18.81 -0.24
C ALA A 397 -9.22 19.34 0.02
N ALA A 398 -8.39 19.45 -1.02
CA ALA A 398 -7.05 20.01 -0.93
C ALA A 398 -7.08 21.50 -0.59
N VAL A 399 -7.96 22.28 -1.23
CA VAL A 399 -8.17 23.70 -0.93
C VAL A 399 -8.62 23.86 0.53
N GLN A 400 -9.64 23.11 0.95
CA GLN A 400 -10.12 23.13 2.34
C GLN A 400 -9.05 22.71 3.35
N CYS A 401 -8.22 21.73 3.01
CA CYS A 401 -7.10 21.28 3.84
C CYS A 401 -6.08 22.40 4.09
N VAL A 402 -5.72 23.16 3.05
CA VAL A 402 -4.82 24.32 3.17
C VAL A 402 -5.44 25.43 4.01
N MET A 403 -6.75 25.67 3.87
CA MET A 403 -7.48 26.68 4.64
C MET A 403 -7.57 26.32 6.13
N THR A 404 -7.91 25.07 6.46
CA THR A 404 -8.07 24.61 7.86
C THR A 404 -6.73 24.40 8.57
N ARG A 405 -5.64 24.25 7.83
CA ARG A 405 -4.27 24.02 8.33
C ARG A 405 -4.16 22.88 9.34
N ARG A 406 -5.05 21.89 9.26
CA ARG A 406 -5.00 20.72 10.12
C ARG A 406 -3.77 19.89 9.76
N ARG A 407 -2.94 19.59 10.75
CA ARG A 407 -1.62 18.98 10.54
C ARG A 407 -1.65 17.65 9.81
N ILE A 408 -2.51 16.71 10.24
CA ILE A 408 -2.58 15.38 9.64
C ILE A 408 -3.10 15.45 8.20
N PRO A 409 -4.21 16.18 7.90
CA PRO A 409 -4.62 16.42 6.52
C PRO A 409 -3.54 17.08 5.66
N LEU A 410 -2.82 18.08 6.18
CA LEU A 410 -1.73 18.73 5.46
C LEU A 410 -0.57 17.77 5.15
N PHE A 411 -0.23 16.89 6.10
CA PHE A 411 0.79 15.86 5.88
C PHE A 411 0.39 14.91 4.75
N ILE A 412 -0.87 14.44 4.74
CA ILE A 412 -1.37 13.57 3.68
C ILE A 412 -1.45 14.30 2.33
N LEU A 413 -1.90 15.56 2.30
CA LEU A 413 -1.90 16.38 1.08
C LEU A 413 -0.47 16.57 0.55
N ALA A 414 0.49 16.90 1.42
CA ALA A 414 1.89 17.04 1.04
C ALA A 414 2.46 15.74 0.47
N LEU A 415 2.13 14.58 1.05
CA LEU A 415 2.53 13.27 0.50
C LEU A 415 2.00 13.05 -0.91
N ILE A 416 0.71 13.32 -1.15
CA ILE A 416 0.10 13.20 -2.48
C ILE A 416 0.82 14.11 -3.47
N LEU A 417 0.98 15.39 -3.13
CA LEU A 417 1.58 16.39 -4.03
C LEU A 417 3.03 16.07 -4.36
N VAL A 418 3.86 15.74 -3.35
CA VAL A 418 5.28 15.40 -3.58
C VAL A 418 5.39 14.11 -4.39
N GLN A 419 4.52 13.12 -4.17
CA GLN A 419 4.54 11.88 -4.95
C GLN A 419 4.11 12.09 -6.41
N VAL A 420 3.03 12.85 -6.65
CA VAL A 420 2.58 13.21 -8.00
C VAL A 420 3.64 14.07 -8.71
N PHE A 421 4.29 14.98 -7.99
CA PHE A 421 5.40 15.76 -8.52
C PHE A 421 6.60 14.89 -8.90
N ALA A 422 6.94 13.88 -8.09
CA ALA A 422 8.01 12.94 -8.44
C ALA A 422 7.69 12.18 -9.74
N TYR A 423 6.43 11.77 -9.94
CA TYR A 423 5.99 11.17 -11.21
C TYR A 423 6.10 12.16 -12.38
N PHE A 424 5.66 13.40 -12.17
CA PHE A 424 5.79 14.47 -13.17
C PHE A 424 7.26 14.65 -13.58
N ALA A 425 8.18 14.74 -12.60
CA ALA A 425 9.60 14.90 -12.84
C ALA A 425 10.20 13.74 -13.66
N ILE A 426 9.74 12.50 -13.45
CA ILE A 426 10.18 11.35 -14.25
C ILE A 426 9.87 11.56 -15.75
N PHE A 427 8.70 12.07 -16.10
CA PHE A 427 8.35 12.34 -17.51
C PHE A 427 9.12 13.52 -18.13
N ILE A 428 9.76 14.35 -17.30
CA ILE A 428 10.67 15.39 -17.78
C ILE A 428 12.02 14.77 -18.16
N ILE A 429 12.54 13.87 -17.32
CA ILE A 429 13.91 13.33 -17.45
C ILE A 429 13.99 11.99 -18.20
N THR A 430 12.86 11.31 -18.44
CA THR A 430 12.82 10.02 -19.14
C THR A 430 13.47 10.11 -20.53
N PRO A 431 14.27 9.12 -20.96
CA PRO A 431 14.85 9.14 -22.31
C PRO A 431 13.79 8.93 -23.41
N ASN A 432 12.64 8.34 -23.08
CA ASN A 432 11.59 7.99 -24.05
C ASN A 432 10.64 9.17 -24.34
N ASP A 433 9.81 9.04 -25.39
CA ASP A 433 8.74 10.01 -25.63
C ASP A 433 7.70 9.95 -24.50
N PRO A 434 7.45 11.07 -23.79
CA PRO A 434 6.52 11.07 -22.67
C PRO A 434 5.06 10.83 -23.08
N ALA A 435 4.63 11.13 -24.32
CA ALA A 435 3.22 10.90 -24.69
C ALA A 435 2.85 9.42 -24.73
N GLY A 436 3.71 8.58 -25.32
CA GLY A 436 3.50 7.13 -25.32
C GLY A 436 3.46 6.58 -23.89
N GLN A 437 4.47 6.90 -23.09
CA GLN A 437 4.56 6.40 -21.71
C GLN A 437 3.41 6.89 -20.81
N MET A 438 3.01 8.15 -20.93
CA MET A 438 1.93 8.71 -20.11
C MET A 438 0.59 7.99 -20.36
N ARG A 439 0.29 7.63 -21.61
CA ARG A 439 -0.95 6.92 -21.97
C ARG A 439 -1.12 5.60 -21.21
N ASP A 440 -0.02 4.90 -20.98
CA ASP A 440 -0.03 3.57 -20.38
C ASP A 440 0.21 3.60 -18.85
N ALA A 441 0.83 4.67 -18.35
CA ALA A 441 1.29 4.75 -16.96
C ALA A 441 0.47 5.67 -16.05
N LEU A 442 -0.11 6.78 -16.54
CA LEU A 442 -0.64 7.81 -15.65
C LEU A 442 -1.77 7.32 -14.73
N SER A 443 -2.74 6.60 -15.28
CA SER A 443 -3.85 6.03 -14.49
C SER A 443 -3.35 5.13 -13.35
N ARG A 444 -2.32 4.33 -13.63
CA ARG A 444 -1.65 3.46 -12.64
C ARG A 444 -0.88 4.26 -11.59
N LEU A 445 -0.16 5.30 -12.00
CA LEU A 445 0.57 6.17 -11.08
C LEU A 445 -0.37 6.91 -10.13
N PHE A 446 -1.52 7.34 -10.62
CA PHE A 446 -2.56 7.99 -9.81
C PHE A 446 -3.28 7.03 -8.88
N TYR A 447 -3.40 5.76 -9.27
CA TYR A 447 -3.94 4.70 -8.41
C TYR A 447 -3.11 4.49 -7.12
N HIS A 448 -1.79 4.76 -7.17
CA HIS A 448 -0.93 4.66 -5.98
C HIS A 448 -1.35 5.58 -4.83
N VAL A 449 -1.91 6.75 -5.15
CA VAL A 449 -2.24 7.81 -4.17
C VAL A 449 -3.74 8.04 -4.01
N SER A 450 -4.59 7.33 -4.75
CA SER A 450 -6.03 7.54 -4.73
C SER A 450 -6.64 7.26 -3.34
N SER A 451 -6.20 6.23 -2.64
CA SER A 451 -6.64 5.93 -1.26
C SER A 451 -6.30 7.06 -0.27
N LEU A 452 -5.12 7.68 -0.41
CA LEU A 452 -4.75 8.87 0.37
C LEU A 452 -5.69 10.05 0.05
N GLY A 453 -6.03 10.22 -1.23
CA GLY A 453 -7.00 11.22 -1.69
C GLY A 453 -8.40 11.01 -1.11
N ALA A 454 -8.90 9.76 -1.11
CA ALA A 454 -10.18 9.41 -0.50
C ALA A 454 -10.20 9.71 1.00
N ALA A 455 -9.09 9.43 1.71
CA ALA A 455 -8.96 9.80 3.11
C ALA A 455 -8.92 11.32 3.33
N LEU A 456 -8.25 12.07 2.45
CA LEU A 456 -8.22 13.53 2.49
C LEU A 456 -9.62 14.13 2.39
N VAL A 457 -10.49 13.61 1.51
CA VAL A 457 -11.90 14.03 1.42
C VAL A 457 -12.63 13.78 2.74
N ALA A 458 -12.47 12.58 3.33
CA ALA A 458 -13.07 12.27 4.63
C ALA A 458 -12.61 13.20 5.77
N PHE A 459 -11.37 13.67 5.73
CA PHE A 459 -10.86 14.60 6.74
C PHE A 459 -11.59 15.95 6.72
N GLN A 460 -11.98 16.43 5.54
CA GLN A 460 -12.66 17.73 5.40
C GLN A 460 -14.16 17.64 5.69
N LEU A 461 -14.76 16.46 5.51
CA LEU A 461 -16.15 16.20 5.89
C LEU A 461 -16.33 15.96 7.40
N ALA A 462 -15.24 15.83 8.15
CA ALA A 462 -15.31 15.67 9.59
C ALA A 462 -15.79 16.98 10.24
N PRO A 463 -16.81 16.96 11.11
CA PRO A 463 -17.17 18.15 11.86
C PRO A 463 -15.94 18.63 12.64
N GLU A 464 -15.67 19.93 12.62
CA GLU A 464 -14.60 20.49 13.43
C GLU A 464 -14.82 20.04 14.87
N LYS A 465 -13.89 19.20 15.37
CA LYS A 465 -13.81 18.97 16.80
C LYS A 465 -13.45 20.32 17.38
N ARG A 466 -14.43 21.03 17.93
CA ARG A 466 -14.19 22.19 18.80
C ARG A 466 -13.14 21.73 19.79
N MET A 467 -11.90 22.20 19.63
CA MET A 467 -10.89 21.90 20.61
C MET A 467 -11.43 22.49 21.92
N PRO A 468 -11.46 21.71 23.02
CA PRO A 468 -11.78 22.31 24.31
C PRO A 468 -10.86 23.52 24.48
N PRO A 469 -11.39 24.67 24.92
CA PRO A 469 -10.60 25.90 25.03
C PRO A 469 -9.30 25.57 25.76
N SER A 470 -8.18 26.07 25.22
CA SER A 470 -6.87 25.76 25.80
C SER A 470 -6.90 26.13 27.27
N SER A 471 -6.26 25.34 28.13
CA SER A 471 -6.22 25.59 29.58
C SER A 471 -5.65 26.98 29.95
N SER A 472 -5.04 27.69 29.00
CA SER A 472 -4.67 29.10 29.11
C SER A 472 -5.84 30.08 29.03
N GLN A 473 -6.95 29.74 28.37
CA GLN A 473 -8.17 30.56 28.29
C GLN A 473 -9.11 30.37 29.49
N LEU A 474 -8.89 29.34 30.32
CA LEU A 474 -9.65 29.09 31.55
C LEU A 474 -9.01 29.72 32.80
N ARG A 475 -7.93 30.49 32.63
CA ARG A 475 -7.22 31.18 33.72
C ARG A 475 -7.36 32.71 33.67
N SER A 476 -8.19 33.22 32.78
CA SER A 476 -8.67 34.61 32.73
C SER A 476 -10.16 34.60 33.04
#